data_AF-A0A8D5U8F3-F1
#
_entry.id   AF-A0A8D5U8F3-F1
#
_cell.length_a   1.000
_cell.length_b   1.000
_cell.length_c   1.000
_cell.angle_alpha   90.00
_cell.angle_beta   90.00
_cell.angle_gamma   90.00
#
_symmetry.space_group_name_H-M   'P 1'
#
loop_
_entity.id
_entity.type
_entity.pdbx_description
1 polymer ?
#
loop_
_entity_poly.entity_id
_entity_poly.type
_entity_poly.pdbx_seq_one_letter_code
_entity_poly.pdbx_strand_id
1 'polypeptide(L)'
;MEVKPVVKRPNYHFEYKYNRKETKEGRGFSIGEIKEAKIDFQRAKKLGIRIDKRRKSVHRENVEAVLKYMEELKGQKEGGKEEKK
;
A
#
# COMPACT_ATOMS: atom_id res chain seq x y z
N MET A 1 -12.05 -0.38 -1.91
CA MET A 1 -10.85 -0.22 -2.75
C MET A 1 -9.65 -0.41 -1.83
N GLU A 2 -9.02 -1.59 -1.83
CA GLU A 2 -7.91 -1.92 -0.91
C GLU A 2 -6.59 -1.85 -1.67
N VAL A 3 -5.68 -0.97 -1.25
CA VAL A 3 -4.33 -0.92 -1.82
C VAL A 3 -3.49 -1.99 -1.13
N LYS A 4 -2.84 -2.83 -1.93
CA LYS A 4 -1.90 -3.82 -1.43
C LYS A 4 -0.48 -3.46 -1.83
N PRO A 5 0.51 -3.64 -0.94
CA PRO A 5 1.90 -3.41 -1.29
C PRO A 5 2.46 -4.57 -2.11
N VAL A 6 3.41 -4.26 -2.99
CA VAL A 6 4.21 -5.24 -3.71
C VAL A 6 5.50 -5.47 -2.92
N VAL A 7 5.87 -6.74 -2.74
CA VAL A 7 7.03 -7.14 -1.95
C VAL A 7 7.82 -8.19 -2.71
N LYS A 8 9.15 -8.16 -2.59
CA LYS A 8 10.00 -9.23 -3.12
C LYS A 8 9.62 -10.58 -2.51
N ARG A 9 9.48 -11.59 -3.35
CA ARG A 9 9.20 -12.95 -2.91
C ARG A 9 10.51 -13.60 -2.44
N PRO A 10 10.51 -14.35 -1.32
CA PRO A 10 11.68 -15.13 -0.95
C PRO A 10 11.98 -16.17 -2.04
N ASN A 11 13.26 -16.41 -2.28
CA ASN A 11 13.71 -17.45 -3.19
C ASN A 11 13.64 -18.80 -2.47
N TYR A 12 12.95 -19.77 -3.07
CA TYR A 12 12.96 -21.14 -2.60
C TYR A 12 13.91 -21.98 -3.44
N HIS A 13 14.65 -22.88 -2.80
CA HIS A 13 15.66 -23.72 -3.47
C HIS A 13 15.04 -24.66 -4.53
N PHE A 14 13.79 -25.08 -4.34
CA PHE A 14 13.09 -25.99 -5.25
C PHE A 14 12.54 -25.32 -6.52
N GLU A 15 12.60 -23.99 -6.64
CA GLU A 15 12.09 -23.28 -7.82
C GLU A 15 13.19 -23.00 -8.84
N TYR A 16 12.94 -23.37 -10.11
CA TYR A 16 13.81 -23.00 -11.22
C TYR A 16 13.78 -21.48 -11.47
N LYS A 17 14.95 -20.89 -11.77
CA LYS A 17 15.14 -19.44 -11.93
C LYS A 17 14.19 -18.80 -12.95
N TYR A 18 13.80 -19.52 -13.99
CA TYR A 18 12.94 -19.00 -15.07
C TYR A 18 11.45 -18.97 -14.71
N ASN A 19 11.03 -19.77 -13.74
CA ASN A 19 9.61 -19.91 -13.35
C ASN A 19 9.27 -19.17 -12.05
N ARG A 20 10.27 -18.65 -11.34
CA ARG A 20 10.05 -17.91 -10.09
C ARG A 20 9.44 -16.54 -10.39
N LYS A 21 8.41 -16.15 -9.64
CA LYS A 21 7.93 -14.75 -9.65
C LYS A 21 8.74 -13.96 -8.66
N GLU A 22 9.27 -12.82 -9.09
CA GLU A 22 10.15 -11.98 -8.28
C GLU A 22 9.40 -11.25 -7.16
N THR A 23 8.10 -11.01 -7.36
CA THR A 23 7.27 -10.24 -6.45
C THR A 23 6.01 -11.01 -6.02
N LYS A 24 5.45 -10.57 -4.90
CA LYS A 24 4.16 -11.01 -4.37
C LYS A 24 3.41 -9.84 -3.74
N GLU A 25 2.10 -9.99 -3.62
CA GLU A 25 1.29 -9.11 -2.78
C GLU A 25 1.67 -9.31 -1.30
N GLY A 26 2.05 -8.23 -0.65
CA GLY A 26 2.27 -8.19 0.78
C GLY A 26 0.96 -8.07 1.55
N ARG A 27 0.98 -8.50 2.81
CA ARG A 27 -0.18 -8.39 3.72
C ARG A 27 -0.58 -6.94 4.02
N GLY A 28 0.37 -6.02 4.00
CA GLY A 28 0.18 -4.62 4.42
C GLY A 28 1.47 -3.83 4.33
N PHE A 29 1.33 -2.50 4.32
CA PHE A 29 2.41 -1.53 4.17
C PHE A 29 3.27 -1.48 5.42
N SER A 30 4.56 -1.23 5.24
CA SER A 30 5.49 -1.10 6.36
C SER A 30 5.29 0.24 7.08
N ILE A 31 5.78 0.30 8.32
CA ILE A 31 5.77 1.55 9.11
C ILE A 31 6.58 2.64 8.39
N GLY A 32 7.70 2.26 7.78
CA GLY A 32 8.56 3.18 7.04
C GLY A 32 7.84 3.78 5.83
N GLU A 33 7.14 2.95 5.06
CA GLU A 33 6.39 3.39 3.87
C GLU A 33 5.29 4.39 4.23
N ILE A 34 4.54 4.15 5.31
CA ILE A 34 3.48 5.06 5.77
C ILE A 34 4.05 6.38 6.30
N LYS A 35 5.20 6.32 6.98
CA LYS A 35 5.89 7.52 7.47
C LYS A 35 6.44 8.36 6.32
N GLU A 36 6.99 7.71 5.29
CA GLU A 36 7.50 8.38 4.08
C GLU A 36 6.38 9.01 3.25
N ALA A 37 5.21 8.34 3.19
CA ALA A 37 3.98 8.90 2.63
C ALA A 37 3.35 10.03 3.49
N LYS A 38 4.00 10.44 4.60
CA LYS A 38 3.57 11.50 5.53
C LYS A 38 2.15 11.30 6.10
N ILE A 39 1.82 10.06 6.43
CA ILE A 39 0.50 9.68 6.95
C ILE A 39 0.60 9.30 8.41
N ASP A 40 -0.38 9.74 9.20
CA ASP A 40 -0.55 9.21 10.54
C ASP A 40 -1.14 7.78 10.52
N PHE A 41 -0.71 6.94 11.46
CA PHE A 41 -1.20 5.56 11.60
C PHE A 41 -2.71 5.47 11.76
N GLN A 42 -3.32 6.38 12.52
CA GLN A 42 -4.76 6.36 12.72
C GLN A 42 -5.50 6.72 11.43
N ARG A 43 -4.96 7.69 10.68
CA ARG A 43 -5.49 8.08 9.37
C ARG A 43 -5.39 6.93 8.37
N ALA A 44 -4.24 6.25 8.30
CA ALA A 44 -4.07 5.08 7.43
C ALA A 44 -5.09 3.97 7.75
N LYS A 45 -5.33 3.67 9.04
CA LYS A 45 -6.37 2.72 9.44
C LYS A 45 -7.78 3.14 9.02
N LYS A 46 -8.14 4.42 9.19
CA LYS A 46 -9.44 4.96 8.76
C LYS A 46 -9.62 4.89 7.25
N LEU A 47 -8.54 5.02 6.49
CA LEU A 47 -8.51 4.89 5.04
C LEU A 47 -8.55 3.42 4.56
N GLY A 48 -8.59 2.44 5.48
CA GLY A 48 -8.58 1.02 5.12
C GLY A 48 -7.20 0.50 4.70
N ILE A 49 -6.13 1.28 4.90
CA ILE A 49 -4.76 0.86 4.57
C ILE A 49 -4.28 -0.11 5.65
N ARG A 50 -3.95 -1.33 5.23
CA ARG A 50 -3.44 -2.37 6.14
C ARG A 50 -1.97 -2.13 6.47
N ILE A 51 -1.64 -2.15 7.75
CA ILE A 51 -0.29 -1.88 8.25
C ILE A 51 0.37 -3.15 8.77
N ASP A 52 1.55 -3.48 8.25
CA ASP A 52 2.41 -4.57 8.70
C ASP A 52 3.56 -4.05 9.56
N LYS A 53 3.33 -4.00 10.88
CA LYS A 53 4.29 -3.47 11.85
C LYS A 53 5.61 -4.25 11.93
N ARG A 54 5.64 -5.51 11.45
CA ARG A 54 6.81 -6.39 11.58
C ARG A 54 7.82 -6.19 10.44
N ARG A 55 7.39 -5.59 9.32
CA ARG A 55 8.26 -5.36 8.15
C ARG A 55 9.04 -4.06 8.33
N LYS A 56 10.36 -4.13 8.13
CA LYS A 56 11.27 -2.97 8.16
C LYS A 56 11.69 -2.48 6.78
N SER A 57 11.45 -3.26 5.72
CA SER A 57 11.76 -2.85 4.35
C SER A 57 10.83 -1.73 3.87
N VAL A 58 11.39 -0.87 3.03
CA VAL A 58 10.69 0.26 2.44
C VAL A 58 10.91 0.20 0.93
N HIS A 59 9.82 0.19 0.18
CA HIS A 59 9.86 0.22 -1.29
C HIS A 59 9.20 1.50 -1.79
N ARG A 60 9.91 2.24 -2.65
CA ARG A 60 9.40 3.52 -3.20
C ARG A 60 8.11 3.35 -4.00
N GLU A 61 8.01 2.27 -4.78
CA GLU A 61 6.78 1.89 -5.52
C GLU A 61 5.55 1.81 -4.60
N ASN A 62 5.73 1.28 -3.37
CA ASN A 62 4.64 1.19 -2.40
C ASN A 62 4.27 2.56 -1.82
N VAL A 63 5.25 3.43 -1.59
CA VAL A 63 5.00 4.81 -1.12
C VAL A 63 4.20 5.59 -2.16
N GLU A 64 4.59 5.50 -3.43
CA GLU A 64 3.86 6.12 -4.54
C GLU A 64 2.44 5.56 -4.69
N ALA A 65 2.25 4.24 -4.55
CA ALA A 65 0.93 3.63 -4.59
C ALA A 65 0.00 4.17 -3.50
N VAL A 66 0.53 4.40 -2.29
CA VAL A 66 -0.22 4.99 -1.18
C VAL A 66 -0.56 6.47 -1.44
N LEU A 67 0.37 7.24 -2.01
CA LEU A 67 0.14 8.64 -2.38
C LEU A 67 -0.95 8.75 -3.45
N LYS A 68 -0.85 7.96 -4.51
CA LYS A 68 -1.85 7.92 -5.58
C LYS A 68 -3.24 7.57 -5.06
N TYR A 69 -3.32 6.59 -4.16
CA TYR A 69 -4.58 6.24 -3.52
C TYR A 69 -5.21 7.40 -2.73
N MET A 70 -4.39 8.24 -2.11
CA MET A 70 -4.91 9.45 -1.45
C MET A 70 -5.45 10.48 -2.44
N GLU A 71 -4.79 10.64 -3.57
CA GLU A 71 -5.26 11.56 -4.62
C GLU A 71 -6.60 11.10 -5.18
N GLU A 72 -6.73 9.80 -5.47
CA GLU A 72 -7.99 9.19 -5.92
C GLU A 72 -9.11 9.39 -4.88
N LEU A 73 -8.80 9.20 -3.59
CA LEU A 73 -9.75 9.46 -2.50
C LEU A 73 -10.13 10.93 -2.35
N LYS A 74 -9.23 11.88 -2.66
CA LYS A 74 -9.54 13.30 -2.66
C LYS A 74 -10.47 13.65 -3.83
N GLY A 75 -10.19 13.14 -5.03
CA GLY A 75 -11.02 13.35 -6.21
C GLY A 75 -12.45 12.82 -6.02
N GLN A 76 -12.61 11.68 -5.34
CA GLN A 76 -13.95 11.14 -5.02
C GLN A 76 -14.73 11.97 -4.00
N LYS A 77 -14.06 12.73 -3.13
CA LYS A 77 -14.74 13.58 -2.12
C LYS A 77 -15.34 14.87 -2.69
N GLU A 78 -14.95 15.28 -3.90
CA GLU A 78 -15.50 16.47 -4.54
C GLU A 78 -16.81 16.18 -5.29
N GLY A 79 -17.08 14.93 -5.68
CA GLY A 79 -18.33 14.53 -6.35
C GLY A 79 -19.52 14.20 -5.41
N GLY A 80 -19.37 14.37 -4.09
CA GLY A 80 -20.39 13.97 -3.09
C GLY A 80 -21.05 15.13 -2.33
N LYS A 81 -20.89 16.38 -2.79
CA LYS A 81 -21.47 17.57 -2.14
C LYS A 81 -22.79 18.07 -2.76
N GLU A 82 -23.27 17.47 -3.84
CA GLU A 82 -24.59 17.78 -4.40
C GLU A 82 -25.52 16.60 -4.10
N GLU A 83 -26.32 16.70 -3.04
CA GLU A 83 -27.63 16.05 -2.85
C GLU A 83 -27.99 16.04 -1.35
N LYS A 84 -28.31 17.22 -0.82
CA LYS A 84 -29.32 17.36 0.25
C LYS A 84 -30.07 18.66 -0.01
N LYS A 85 -31.16 18.55 -0.78
CA LYS A 85 -32.25 19.53 -0.81
C LYS A 85 -33.49 18.85 -0.26
#